data_AF-A0A926QEN7-F1
#
_entry.id   AF-A0A926QEN7-F1
#
_cell.length_a   1.000
_cell.length_b   1.000
_cell.length_c   1.000
_cell.angle_alpha   90.00
_cell.angle_beta   90.00
_cell.angle_gamma   90.00
#
_symmetry.space_group_name_H-M   'P 1'
#
loop_
_entity.id
_entity.type
_entity.pdbx_description
1 polymer ?
#
loop_
_entity_poly.entity_id
_entity_poly.type
_entity_poly.pdbx_seq_one_letter_code
_entity_poly.pdbx_strand_id
1 'polypeptide(L)'
;MSVAGRIVNTTRPTQKFADHQQRSDPRHEKYNEGITVRKEPLGIILTADLAAKARGRAFPQQDLQKYLGTGCGWVPANLAIDAFGSIVTPNPFGSVGDLRLMPDVSSIASVALGENGEQTTMVLADIHTIEGKPWECDPRTFLKRAIADLKNETGLSVVSSFEHEFMLLDDNGSPVNTPFSLESYLEEEELGGRLVAALFDAGLDPEMWLPEFGRNQFEITLAPANALVAADRAVYLREITRHVASSLGKAITFSPIIEENGGGNGVHVHVSLRDEEERFVTYDQTRPGGLSEVAGSFAAGILKYAEQYQAIAASAPLSYERLAPNRWSAGGVFLGENNREALLRICPLFDLPGANHQKQYNLEYRAADATSNPWLVLGCIIRAGLEGIREGLASPTIVSGESSDFTAEQREEYGIRPLPVTLEEALVAFEQSETVRSWFAKDFVDTFLLVKRAEIARVEAMTPEARYDAYATTY
;
A
#
# COMPACT_ATOMS: atom_id res chain seq x y z
N MET A 1 -0.67 4.39 -76.82
CA MET A 1 -0.65 2.91 -76.86
C MET A 1 0.06 2.40 -75.62
N SER A 2 -0.66 1.60 -74.82
CA SER A 2 -0.24 0.64 -73.76
C SER A 2 0.72 1.14 -72.65
N VAL A 3 0.30 1.38 -71.40
CA VAL A 3 -0.22 0.49 -70.32
C VAL A 3 0.85 -0.40 -69.67
N ALA A 4 0.97 -0.22 -68.33
CA ALA A 4 1.44 -1.08 -67.23
C ALA A 4 2.48 -0.31 -66.36
N GLY A 5 2.24 0.06 -65.10
CA GLY A 5 1.54 -0.62 -64.03
C GLY A 5 2.56 -0.96 -62.93
N ARG A 6 2.80 -0.05 -61.98
CA ARG A 6 3.50 -0.35 -60.72
C ARG A 6 2.75 0.29 -59.56
N ILE A 7 1.89 -0.54 -58.95
CA ILE A 7 1.40 -0.36 -57.59
C ILE A 7 2.54 -0.79 -56.68
N VAL A 8 3.09 0.12 -55.87
CA VAL A 8 3.88 -0.25 -54.68
C VAL A 8 3.03 0.14 -53.49
N ASN A 9 2.39 -0.88 -52.93
CA ASN A 9 1.58 -0.81 -51.73
C ASN A 9 2.55 -0.97 -50.55
N THR A 10 2.91 0.12 -49.87
CA THR A 10 3.69 0.08 -48.63
C THR A 10 2.75 -0.30 -47.49
N THR A 11 2.49 -1.60 -47.36
CA THR A 11 1.81 -2.18 -46.19
C THR A 11 2.77 -2.16 -45.00
N ARG A 12 2.30 -1.58 -43.90
CA ARG A 12 2.91 -1.66 -42.56
C ARG A 12 3.11 -3.14 -42.17
N PRO A 13 4.24 -3.55 -41.58
CA PRO A 13 4.29 -4.81 -40.86
C PRO A 13 3.65 -4.59 -39.48
N THR A 14 2.41 -5.05 -39.33
CA THR A 14 1.81 -5.40 -38.04
C THR A 14 1.87 -6.93 -37.93
N GLN A 15 2.95 -7.42 -37.33
CA GLN A 15 3.12 -8.79 -36.83
C GLN A 15 4.39 -8.78 -35.99
N LYS A 16 4.31 -8.40 -34.71
CA LYS A 16 4.05 -9.30 -33.57
C LYS A 16 4.92 -10.56 -33.63
N PHE A 17 5.95 -10.58 -32.80
CA PHE A 17 6.03 -11.49 -31.65
C PHE A 17 5.28 -12.82 -31.86
N ALA A 18 5.81 -13.67 -32.73
CA ALA A 18 5.37 -15.04 -32.90
C ALA A 18 6.50 -15.82 -33.59
N ASP A 19 7.67 -15.93 -32.94
CA ASP A 19 8.66 -16.95 -33.35
C ASP A 19 9.73 -17.28 -32.29
N HIS A 20 9.45 -17.04 -31.00
CA HIS A 20 10.33 -17.51 -29.91
C HIS A 20 9.69 -18.52 -28.94
N GLN A 21 8.61 -19.18 -29.36
CA GLN A 21 8.11 -20.38 -28.69
C GLN A 21 7.98 -21.53 -29.69
N GLN A 22 8.95 -22.44 -29.65
CA GLN A 22 8.85 -23.90 -29.88
C GLN A 22 10.22 -24.45 -30.26
N ARG A 23 11.13 -24.44 -29.30
CA ARG A 23 12.10 -25.53 -29.14
C ARG A 23 12.11 -25.89 -27.67
N SER A 24 11.17 -26.74 -27.28
CA SER A 24 11.27 -27.51 -26.05
C SER A 24 12.58 -28.30 -26.12
N ASP A 25 13.60 -27.86 -25.37
CA ASP A 25 14.80 -28.67 -25.16
C ASP A 25 14.34 -29.93 -24.41
N PRO A 26 14.46 -31.14 -24.98
CA PRO A 26 14.01 -32.38 -24.36
C PRO A 26 14.80 -32.75 -23.10
N ARG A 27 15.75 -31.89 -22.66
CA ARG A 27 16.41 -31.97 -21.36
C ARG A 27 15.67 -31.27 -20.21
N HIS A 28 14.65 -30.47 -20.49
CA HIS A 28 13.84 -29.80 -19.45
C HIS A 28 12.61 -30.59 -19.00
N GLU A 29 12.11 -31.54 -19.80
CA GLU A 29 10.96 -32.41 -19.44
C GLU A 29 11.31 -33.57 -18.49
N LYS A 30 12.51 -33.58 -17.88
CA LYS A 30 13.00 -34.68 -17.02
C LYS A 30 13.37 -34.30 -15.59
N TYR A 31 13.03 -33.11 -15.09
CA TYR A 31 13.41 -32.69 -13.73
C TYR A 31 12.29 -32.76 -12.68
N ASN A 32 11.07 -33.13 -13.04
CA ASN A 32 9.96 -33.30 -12.09
C ASN A 32 9.57 -34.77 -11.84
N GLU A 33 10.48 -35.72 -12.08
CA GLU A 33 10.36 -37.06 -11.48
C GLU A 33 10.77 -36.98 -10.00
N GLY A 34 9.76 -36.74 -9.14
CA GLY A 34 9.80 -36.99 -7.69
C GLY A 34 10.95 -36.33 -6.94
N ILE A 35 10.77 -35.08 -6.50
CA ILE A 35 11.60 -34.51 -5.42
C ILE A 35 11.41 -35.43 -4.19
N THR A 36 12.41 -36.27 -3.93
CA THR A 36 12.44 -37.26 -2.83
C THR A 36 12.90 -36.66 -1.50
N VAL A 37 13.22 -35.36 -1.49
CA VAL A 37 13.64 -34.65 -0.28
C VAL A 37 12.40 -34.20 0.48
N ARG A 38 12.31 -34.59 1.75
CA ARG A 38 11.24 -34.14 2.66
C ARG A 38 11.20 -32.61 2.68
N LYS A 39 10.01 -32.06 2.47
CA LYS A 39 9.72 -30.64 2.72
C LYS A 39 9.48 -30.43 4.22
N GLU A 40 10.25 -29.54 4.83
CA GLU A 40 10.09 -29.19 6.24
C GLU A 40 9.14 -28.00 6.36
N PRO A 41 8.11 -28.05 7.24
CA PRO A 41 7.30 -26.89 7.55
C PRO A 41 8.16 -25.79 8.20
N LEU A 42 8.00 -24.56 7.72
CA LEU A 42 8.76 -23.41 8.19
C LEU A 42 7.85 -22.37 8.85
N GLY A 43 8.33 -21.79 9.93
CA GLY A 43 7.84 -20.53 10.45
C GLY A 43 8.69 -19.38 9.90
N ILE A 44 8.12 -18.19 9.76
CA ILE A 44 8.81 -17.02 9.19
C ILE A 44 8.61 -15.81 10.10
N ILE A 45 9.70 -15.19 10.52
CA ILE A 45 9.68 -13.87 11.17
C ILE A 45 9.78 -12.83 10.07
N LEU A 46 8.87 -11.85 10.03
CA LEU A 46 8.79 -10.83 8.99
C LEU A 46 8.84 -9.41 9.56
N THR A 47 9.38 -8.49 8.77
CA THR A 47 9.23 -7.03 8.90
C THR A 47 8.97 -6.47 7.49
N ALA A 48 8.67 -5.18 7.37
CA ALA A 48 8.51 -4.49 6.09
C ALA A 48 9.46 -3.28 6.04
N ASP A 49 10.19 -3.14 4.95
CA ASP A 49 11.20 -2.10 4.77
C ASP A 49 10.65 -0.78 4.19
N LEU A 50 11.54 0.13 3.79
CA LEU A 50 11.18 1.42 3.15
C LEU A 50 10.65 1.28 1.71
N ALA A 51 10.85 0.13 1.07
CA ALA A 51 10.29 -0.21 -0.23
C ALA A 51 9.01 -1.05 -0.10
N ALA A 52 8.41 -1.07 1.11
CA ALA A 52 7.20 -1.81 1.44
C ALA A 52 7.28 -3.32 1.15
N LYS A 53 8.49 -3.90 1.16
CA LYS A 53 8.71 -5.33 0.96
C LYS A 53 8.73 -6.07 2.28
N ALA A 54 7.95 -7.14 2.37
CA ALA A 54 8.08 -8.08 3.48
C ALA A 54 9.45 -8.77 3.38
N ARG A 55 10.19 -8.76 4.48
CA ARG A 55 11.51 -9.39 4.58
C ARG A 55 11.67 -10.06 5.93
N GLY A 56 12.55 -11.05 6.00
CA GLY A 56 12.86 -11.65 7.28
C GLY A 56 13.60 -12.96 7.17
N ARG A 57 13.33 -13.89 8.08
CA ARG A 57 14.03 -15.18 8.16
C ARG A 57 13.07 -16.31 8.49
N ALA A 58 13.25 -17.42 7.79
CA ALA A 58 12.55 -18.66 8.08
C ALA A 58 13.31 -19.48 9.15
N PHE A 59 12.57 -20.30 9.89
CA PHE A 59 13.06 -21.24 10.89
C PHE A 59 12.20 -22.51 10.87
N PRO A 60 12.69 -23.66 11.37
CA PRO A 60 11.89 -24.88 11.45
C PRO A 60 10.64 -24.65 12.30
N GLN A 61 9.45 -24.99 11.79
CA GLN A 61 8.17 -24.71 12.48
C GLN A 61 8.12 -25.28 13.91
N GLN A 62 8.76 -26.43 14.15
CA GLN A 62 8.87 -27.04 15.48
C GLN A 62 9.58 -26.14 16.53
N ASP A 63 10.39 -25.18 16.08
CA ASP A 63 11.11 -24.23 16.94
C ASP A 63 10.36 -22.92 17.16
N LEU A 64 9.07 -22.82 16.77
CA LEU A 64 8.27 -21.60 16.88
C LEU A 64 8.35 -20.95 18.27
N GLN A 65 8.14 -21.71 19.34
CA GLN A 65 8.18 -21.18 20.71
C GLN A 65 9.54 -20.58 21.09
N LYS A 66 10.63 -21.17 20.60
CA LYS A 66 11.98 -20.64 20.79
C LYS A 66 12.12 -19.30 20.07
N TYR A 67 11.74 -19.24 18.80
CA TYR A 67 11.92 -18.03 17.98
C TYR A 67 10.97 -16.90 18.35
N LEU A 68 9.77 -17.19 18.88
CA LEU A 68 8.90 -16.18 19.50
C LEU A 68 9.57 -15.49 20.70
N GLY A 69 10.40 -16.21 21.47
CA GLY A 69 11.12 -15.64 22.62
C GLY A 69 12.44 -14.96 22.27
N THR A 70 13.21 -15.51 21.32
CA THR A 70 14.57 -15.00 21.03
C THR A 70 14.64 -14.08 19.81
N GLY A 71 13.65 -14.15 18.93
CA GLY A 71 13.70 -13.53 17.62
C GLY A 71 14.82 -14.08 16.74
N CYS A 72 15.21 -13.33 15.73
CA CYS A 72 16.35 -13.64 14.86
C CYS A 72 17.21 -12.39 14.58
N GLY A 73 18.47 -12.59 14.16
CA GLY A 73 19.35 -11.49 13.81
C GLY A 73 18.84 -10.68 12.60
N TRP A 74 19.18 -9.41 12.57
CA TRP A 74 18.85 -8.45 11.52
C TRP A 74 20.00 -7.47 11.29
N VAL A 75 20.03 -6.80 10.14
CA VAL A 75 21.12 -5.91 9.75
C VAL A 75 20.56 -4.50 9.53
N PRO A 76 21.10 -3.45 10.17
CA PRO A 76 20.60 -2.08 10.00
C PRO A 76 20.64 -1.61 8.54
N ALA A 77 21.69 -1.97 7.79
CA ALA A 77 21.84 -1.64 6.37
C ALA A 77 20.71 -2.17 5.46
N ASN A 78 19.89 -3.13 5.94
CA ASN A 78 18.72 -3.59 5.19
C ASN A 78 17.68 -2.47 4.98
N LEU A 79 17.66 -1.45 5.85
CA LEU A 79 16.80 -0.28 5.69
C LEU A 79 17.17 0.54 4.45
N ALA A 80 18.43 0.47 4.00
CA ALA A 80 18.95 1.21 2.86
C ALA A 80 18.82 0.44 1.52
N ILE A 81 18.08 -0.67 1.49
CA ILE A 81 17.83 -1.39 0.23
C ILE A 81 16.67 -0.74 -0.50
N ASP A 82 16.90 -0.39 -1.77
CA ASP A 82 15.89 0.17 -2.66
C ASP A 82 14.86 -0.86 -3.16
N ALA A 83 13.82 -0.38 -3.84
CA ALA A 83 12.78 -1.20 -4.45
C ALA A 83 13.32 -2.30 -5.39
N PHE A 84 14.51 -2.10 -5.96
CA PHE A 84 15.13 -2.99 -6.93
C PHE A 84 16.22 -3.88 -6.32
N GLY A 85 16.31 -3.95 -4.99
CA GLY A 85 17.16 -4.87 -4.24
C GLY A 85 18.61 -4.43 -4.05
N SER A 86 18.95 -3.16 -4.33
CA SER A 86 20.32 -2.63 -4.16
C SER A 86 20.46 -1.85 -2.86
N ILE A 87 21.53 -2.11 -2.08
CA ILE A 87 21.87 -1.27 -0.91
C ILE A 87 22.46 0.05 -1.40
N VAL A 88 21.80 1.15 -1.08
CA VAL A 88 22.25 2.50 -1.46
C VAL A 88 23.48 2.89 -0.66
N THR A 89 24.46 3.49 -1.34
CA THR A 89 25.73 3.95 -0.77
C THR A 89 26.00 5.41 -1.18
N PRO A 90 26.38 6.30 -0.25
CA PRO A 90 26.56 6.06 1.18
C PRO A 90 25.22 5.83 1.90
N ASN A 91 25.27 5.25 3.10
CA ASN A 91 24.15 5.15 4.05
C ASN A 91 24.71 5.22 5.49
N PRO A 92 23.89 5.55 6.51
CA PRO A 92 24.40 5.79 7.86
C PRO A 92 24.84 4.52 8.62
N PHE A 93 24.51 3.32 8.12
CA PHE A 93 24.72 2.06 8.85
C PHE A 93 26.03 1.34 8.51
N GLY A 94 26.51 1.48 7.27
CA GLY A 94 27.74 0.83 6.82
C GLY A 94 27.69 -0.70 6.90
N SER A 95 28.82 -1.33 7.27
CA SER A 95 28.98 -2.79 7.36
C SER A 95 29.03 -3.34 8.79
N VAL A 96 28.67 -2.50 9.77
CA VAL A 96 28.80 -2.81 11.21
C VAL A 96 27.45 -2.71 11.92
N GLY A 97 27.36 -3.36 13.07
CA GLY A 97 26.17 -3.37 13.90
C GLY A 97 25.22 -4.52 13.55
N ASP A 98 24.50 -4.96 14.57
CA ASP A 98 23.49 -5.99 14.47
C ASP A 98 22.20 -5.50 15.13
N LEU A 99 21.08 -6.02 14.65
CA LEU A 99 19.75 -5.83 15.20
C LEU A 99 19.10 -7.19 15.43
N ARG A 100 17.91 -7.18 16.02
CA ARG A 100 17.06 -8.35 16.22
C ARG A 100 15.67 -8.07 15.69
N LEU A 101 15.13 -8.96 14.86
CA LEU A 101 13.68 -9.03 14.64
C LEU A 101 13.07 -9.75 15.84
N MET A 102 12.24 -9.06 16.61
CA MET A 102 11.53 -9.56 17.78
C MET A 102 10.06 -9.82 17.43
N PRO A 103 9.64 -11.09 17.28
CA PRO A 103 8.29 -11.44 16.87
C PRO A 103 7.23 -10.96 17.87
N ASP A 104 6.11 -10.49 17.33
CA ASP A 104 4.94 -10.11 18.10
C ASP A 104 3.89 -11.21 18.00
N VAL A 105 3.64 -11.91 19.10
CA VAL A 105 2.71 -13.05 19.15
C VAL A 105 1.28 -12.68 18.76
N SER A 106 0.90 -11.41 18.90
CA SER A 106 -0.44 -10.94 18.50
C SER A 106 -0.61 -10.81 16.99
N SER A 107 0.49 -10.87 16.23
CA SER A 107 0.52 -10.76 14.76
C SER A 107 0.63 -12.10 14.05
N ILE A 108 0.58 -13.23 14.76
CA ILE A 108 0.71 -14.56 14.15
C ILE A 108 -0.39 -14.76 13.10
N ALA A 109 0.02 -15.07 11.87
CA ALA A 109 -0.86 -15.48 10.78
C ALA A 109 -0.40 -16.86 10.28
N SER A 110 -1.35 -17.76 9.99
CA SER A 110 -1.03 -19.08 9.43
C SER A 110 -1.86 -19.35 8.19
N VAL A 111 -1.21 -19.75 7.11
CA VAL A 111 -1.89 -20.03 5.84
C VAL A 111 -1.40 -21.35 5.27
N ALA A 112 -2.32 -22.15 4.74
CA ALA A 112 -2.01 -23.36 4.00
C ALA A 112 -1.52 -23.00 2.60
N LEU A 113 -0.23 -22.67 2.48
CA LEU A 113 0.39 -22.17 1.25
C LEU A 113 0.91 -23.30 0.33
N GLY A 114 0.96 -24.55 0.79
CA GLY A 114 1.52 -25.69 0.02
C GLY A 114 0.48 -26.55 -0.69
N GLU A 115 0.90 -27.24 -1.77
CA GLU A 115 0.06 -28.17 -2.57
C GLU A 115 -0.61 -29.28 -1.74
N ASN A 116 -0.03 -29.66 -0.60
CA ASN A 116 -0.57 -30.68 0.31
C ASN A 116 -1.30 -30.08 1.54
N GLY A 117 -1.60 -28.78 1.53
CA GLY A 117 -2.22 -28.11 2.69
C GLY A 117 -1.27 -27.86 3.86
N GLU A 118 0.04 -27.87 3.62
CA GLU A 118 1.04 -27.55 4.65
C GLU A 118 0.89 -26.10 5.10
N GLN A 119 0.77 -25.91 6.42
CA GLN A 119 0.67 -24.59 7.02
C GLN A 119 2.04 -23.93 7.12
N THR A 120 2.13 -22.70 6.61
CA THR A 120 3.22 -21.77 6.87
C THR A 120 2.75 -20.78 7.91
N THR A 121 3.47 -20.68 9.03
CA THR A 121 3.21 -19.66 10.05
C THR A 121 4.13 -18.47 9.82
N MET A 122 3.54 -17.29 9.74
CA MET A 122 4.25 -16.03 9.63
C MET A 122 3.99 -15.19 10.88
N VAL A 123 4.98 -14.43 11.32
CA VAL A 123 4.86 -13.56 12.49
C VAL A 123 5.57 -12.25 12.18
N LEU A 124 4.87 -11.12 12.32
CA LEU A 124 5.48 -9.80 12.19
C LEU A 124 6.32 -9.49 13.42
N ALA A 125 7.38 -8.72 13.23
CA ALA A 125 8.34 -8.40 14.26
C ALA A 125 8.62 -6.90 14.33
N ASP A 126 8.85 -6.43 15.54
CA ASP A 126 9.50 -5.16 15.78
C ASP A 126 11.01 -5.35 15.63
N ILE A 127 11.73 -4.30 15.22
CA ILE A 127 13.19 -4.35 15.13
C ILE A 127 13.77 -3.76 16.41
N HIS A 128 14.65 -4.51 17.07
CA HIS A 128 15.31 -4.11 18.32
C HIS A 128 16.83 -4.04 18.15
N THR A 129 17.47 -3.20 18.95
CA THR A 129 18.94 -3.25 19.14
C THR A 129 19.34 -4.54 19.85
N ILE A 130 20.63 -4.88 19.83
CA ILE A 130 21.14 -6.08 20.55
C ILE A 130 20.97 -5.98 22.07
N GLU A 131 20.82 -4.76 22.61
CA GLU A 131 20.49 -4.50 24.02
C GLU A 131 18.99 -4.68 24.31
N GLY A 132 18.19 -5.01 23.31
CA GLY A 132 16.76 -5.30 23.44
C GLY A 132 15.85 -4.07 23.42
N LYS A 133 16.36 -2.89 23.07
CA LYS A 133 15.53 -1.67 22.95
C LYS A 133 14.89 -1.59 21.55
N PRO A 134 13.65 -1.06 21.41
CA PRO A 134 13.07 -0.81 20.10
C PRO A 134 13.98 0.11 19.27
N TRP A 135 14.30 -0.31 18.06
CA TRP A 135 15.13 0.45 17.13
C TRP A 135 14.34 1.64 16.59
N GLU A 136 14.95 2.81 16.56
CA GLU A 136 14.25 4.06 16.25
C GLU A 136 13.87 4.22 14.77
N CYS A 137 14.53 3.47 13.87
CA CYS A 137 14.24 3.47 12.44
C CYS A 137 13.25 2.37 12.02
N ASP A 138 12.68 1.62 12.95
CA ASP A 138 11.71 0.57 12.65
C ASP A 138 10.33 1.15 12.28
N PRO A 139 9.82 0.90 11.05
CA PRO A 139 8.51 1.34 10.62
C PRO A 139 7.35 0.88 11.52
N ARG A 140 7.41 -0.35 12.04
CA ARG A 140 6.34 -0.89 12.89
C ARG A 140 6.31 -0.21 14.26
N THR A 141 7.50 -0.03 14.85
CA THR A 141 7.67 0.77 16.07
C THR A 141 7.24 2.23 15.89
N PHE A 142 7.47 2.84 14.73
CA PHE A 142 6.98 4.19 14.42
C PHE A 142 5.46 4.29 14.54
N LEU A 143 4.71 3.36 13.94
CA LEU A 143 3.25 3.31 14.09
C LEU A 143 2.84 3.10 15.56
N LYS A 144 3.48 2.16 16.28
CA LYS A 144 3.19 1.93 17.70
C LYS A 144 3.36 3.20 18.54
N ARG A 145 4.40 3.99 18.29
CA ARG A 145 4.62 5.29 18.94
C ARG A 145 3.54 6.31 18.57
N ALA A 146 3.17 6.42 17.29
CA ALA A 146 2.11 7.33 16.86
C ALA A 146 0.77 7.02 17.55
N ILE A 147 0.40 5.73 17.62
CA ILE A 147 -0.80 5.27 18.34
C ILE A 147 -0.73 5.61 19.83
N ALA A 148 0.41 5.33 20.46
CA ALA A 148 0.60 5.59 21.89
C ALA A 148 0.51 7.09 22.22
N ASP A 149 1.14 7.94 21.41
CA ASP A 149 1.14 9.40 21.62
C ASP A 149 -0.27 9.98 21.46
N LEU A 150 -1.01 9.57 20.43
CA LEU A 150 -2.42 9.95 20.27
C LEU A 150 -3.23 9.57 21.52
N LYS A 151 -3.12 8.33 21.96
CA LYS A 151 -3.87 7.84 23.13
C LYS A 151 -3.48 8.56 24.42
N ASN A 152 -2.20 8.76 24.67
CA ASN A 152 -1.71 9.38 25.90
C ASN A 152 -2.09 10.85 26.01
N GLU A 153 -2.17 11.57 24.89
CA GLU A 153 -2.43 13.02 24.87
C GLU A 153 -3.91 13.35 24.77
N THR A 154 -4.71 12.47 24.18
CA THR A 154 -6.12 12.79 23.84
C THR A 154 -7.13 11.79 24.38
N GLY A 155 -6.68 10.62 24.88
CA GLY A 155 -7.56 9.49 25.22
C GLY A 155 -8.10 8.74 23.99
N LEU A 156 -7.78 9.18 22.77
CA LEU A 156 -8.34 8.62 21.55
C LEU A 156 -7.59 7.36 21.08
N SER A 157 -8.32 6.46 20.44
CA SER A 157 -7.77 5.33 19.69
C SER A 157 -8.27 5.33 18.25
N VAL A 158 -7.56 4.64 17.37
CA VAL A 158 -7.84 4.61 15.93
C VAL A 158 -8.27 3.21 15.50
N VAL A 159 -9.41 3.17 14.81
CA VAL A 159 -9.88 2.03 14.03
C VAL A 159 -9.60 2.33 12.57
N SER A 160 -9.07 1.35 11.83
CA SER A 160 -8.70 1.53 10.44
C SER A 160 -8.89 0.25 9.62
N SER A 161 -9.06 0.41 8.33
CA SER A 161 -8.97 -0.63 7.31
C SER A 161 -8.18 -0.09 6.11
N PHE A 162 -7.62 -1.02 5.33
CA PHE A 162 -6.96 -0.71 4.08
C PHE A 162 -7.70 -1.43 2.96
N GLU A 163 -7.94 -0.72 1.87
CA GLU A 163 -8.40 -1.28 0.59
C GLU A 163 -7.18 -1.37 -0.33
N HIS A 164 -6.93 -2.54 -0.92
CA HIS A 164 -5.80 -2.71 -1.85
C HIS A 164 -6.32 -3.17 -3.21
N GLU A 165 -6.00 -2.35 -4.20
CA GLU A 165 -6.18 -2.70 -5.60
C GLU A 165 -4.91 -3.38 -6.14
N PHE A 166 -5.08 -4.30 -7.07
CA PHE A 166 -3.98 -4.92 -7.83
C PHE A 166 -4.43 -5.33 -9.22
N MET A 167 -3.47 -5.60 -10.10
CA MET A 167 -3.72 -6.06 -11.47
C MET A 167 -3.11 -7.43 -11.72
N LEU A 168 -3.79 -8.26 -12.51
CA LEU A 168 -3.16 -9.43 -13.13
C LEU A 168 -2.33 -8.98 -14.34
N LEU A 169 -1.08 -9.46 -14.40
CA LEU A 169 -0.16 -9.19 -15.51
C LEU A 169 -0.40 -10.13 -16.70
N ASP A 170 -1.08 -11.25 -16.48
CA ASP A 170 -1.35 -12.22 -17.53
C ASP A 170 -2.53 -11.76 -18.39
N ASP A 171 -2.31 -11.70 -19.70
CA ASP A 171 -3.39 -11.56 -20.67
C ASP A 171 -3.90 -12.95 -21.03
N ASN A 172 -4.99 -13.40 -20.39
CA ASN A 172 -5.66 -14.65 -20.75
C ASN A 172 -6.26 -14.62 -22.18
N GLY A 173 -6.02 -13.55 -22.96
CA GLY A 173 -6.58 -13.36 -24.29
C GLY A 173 -8.05 -12.93 -24.25
N SER A 174 -8.57 -12.53 -23.08
CA SER A 174 -9.94 -12.02 -22.95
C SER A 174 -10.03 -10.64 -23.62
N PRO A 175 -10.78 -10.51 -24.72
CA PRO A 175 -10.70 -9.36 -25.61
C PRO A 175 -11.38 -8.11 -25.03
N VAL A 176 -12.18 -8.24 -23.97
CA VAL A 176 -12.89 -7.12 -23.34
C VAL A 176 -13.07 -7.40 -21.85
N ASN A 177 -12.21 -6.83 -21.00
CA ASN A 177 -12.52 -6.78 -19.58
C ASN A 177 -13.47 -5.60 -19.38
N THR A 178 -14.75 -5.87 -19.11
CA THR A 178 -15.73 -4.81 -18.85
C THR A 178 -15.64 -4.42 -17.38
N PRO A 179 -15.39 -3.14 -17.05
CA PRO A 179 -15.29 -2.66 -15.67
C PRO A 179 -16.44 -3.16 -14.79
N PHE A 180 -16.12 -3.64 -13.59
CA PHE A 180 -17.11 -4.11 -12.59
C PHE A 180 -18.05 -5.23 -13.06
N SER A 181 -17.72 -5.96 -14.12
CA SER A 181 -18.64 -6.93 -14.71
C SER A 181 -18.64 -8.28 -13.99
N LEU A 182 -19.80 -8.96 -14.02
CA LEU A 182 -19.91 -10.35 -13.56
C LEU A 182 -18.98 -11.29 -14.34
N GLU A 183 -18.73 -11.00 -15.61
CA GLU A 183 -17.80 -11.79 -16.44
C GLU A 183 -16.38 -11.73 -15.87
N SER A 184 -15.86 -10.54 -15.59
CA SER A 184 -14.54 -10.35 -14.96
C SER A 184 -14.43 -11.04 -13.60
N TYR A 185 -15.51 -11.02 -12.81
CA TYR A 185 -15.57 -11.75 -11.55
C TYR A 185 -15.49 -13.27 -11.77
N LEU A 186 -16.30 -13.81 -12.69
CA LEU A 186 -16.38 -15.25 -12.95
C LEU A 186 -15.11 -15.80 -13.62
N GLU A 187 -14.43 -15.01 -14.45
CA GLU A 187 -13.14 -15.39 -15.07
C GLU A 187 -12.05 -15.63 -14.02
N GLU A 188 -12.07 -14.90 -12.91
CA GLU A 188 -11.07 -14.97 -11.84
C GLU A 188 -11.65 -15.45 -10.50
N GLU A 189 -12.77 -16.20 -10.54
CA GLU A 189 -13.45 -16.72 -9.35
C GLU A 189 -12.57 -17.70 -8.56
N GLU A 190 -11.77 -18.53 -9.23
CA GLU A 190 -10.83 -19.46 -8.58
C GLU A 190 -9.75 -18.69 -7.79
N LEU A 191 -9.25 -17.57 -8.33
CA LEU A 191 -8.31 -16.70 -7.64
C LEU A 191 -8.98 -16.03 -6.43
N GLY A 192 -10.13 -15.40 -6.64
CA GLY A 192 -10.87 -14.69 -5.60
C GLY A 192 -11.29 -15.61 -4.45
N GLY A 193 -11.87 -16.77 -4.76
CA GLY A 193 -12.33 -17.75 -3.78
C GLY A 193 -11.19 -18.31 -2.92
N ARG A 194 -10.05 -18.64 -3.54
CA ARG A 194 -8.86 -19.09 -2.80
C ARG A 194 -8.22 -17.99 -1.99
N LEU A 195 -8.20 -16.77 -2.50
CA LEU A 195 -7.66 -15.62 -1.79
C LEU A 195 -8.49 -15.32 -0.53
N VAL A 196 -9.81 -15.24 -0.65
CA VAL A 196 -10.71 -15.04 0.48
C VAL A 196 -10.54 -16.15 1.52
N ALA A 197 -10.47 -17.42 1.10
CA ALA A 197 -10.22 -18.53 2.01
C ALA A 197 -8.87 -18.41 2.74
N ALA A 198 -7.81 -18.09 2.01
CA ALA A 198 -6.47 -17.93 2.58
C ALA A 198 -6.40 -16.77 3.58
N LEU A 199 -7.09 -15.67 3.32
CA LEU A 199 -7.17 -14.51 4.22
C LEU A 199 -7.99 -14.84 5.49
N PHE A 200 -9.07 -15.63 5.37
CA PHE A 200 -9.80 -16.14 6.55
C PHE A 200 -8.92 -17.05 7.41
N ASP A 201 -8.22 -18.01 6.80
CA ASP A 201 -7.30 -18.91 7.50
C ASP A 201 -6.18 -18.12 8.22
N ALA A 202 -5.74 -17.02 7.61
CA ALA A 202 -4.75 -16.11 8.19
C ALA A 202 -5.27 -15.25 9.35
N GLY A 203 -6.60 -15.18 9.58
CA GLY A 203 -7.22 -14.31 10.58
C GLY A 203 -7.32 -12.83 10.17
N LEU A 204 -7.39 -12.55 8.87
CA LEU A 204 -7.40 -11.18 8.31
C LEU A 204 -8.80 -10.58 8.13
N ASP A 205 -9.87 -11.36 8.32
CA ASP A 205 -11.28 -10.95 8.19
C ASP A 205 -11.60 -10.25 6.84
N PRO A 206 -11.48 -10.93 5.69
CA PRO A 206 -11.86 -10.35 4.38
C PRO A 206 -13.36 -10.07 4.29
N GLU A 207 -13.74 -8.96 3.65
CA GLU A 207 -15.14 -8.55 3.45
C GLU A 207 -15.60 -8.70 2.01
N MET A 208 -14.91 -8.07 1.05
CA MET A 208 -15.29 -8.10 -0.36
C MET A 208 -14.11 -8.38 -1.27
N TRP A 209 -14.42 -9.03 -2.40
CA TRP A 209 -13.55 -9.22 -3.56
C TRP A 209 -14.34 -8.73 -4.78
N LEU A 210 -13.75 -7.86 -5.59
CA LEU A 210 -14.42 -7.33 -6.77
C LEU A 210 -13.45 -7.04 -7.92
N PRO A 211 -13.89 -7.20 -9.19
CA PRO A 211 -13.22 -6.57 -10.32
C PRO A 211 -13.40 -5.05 -10.25
N GLU A 212 -12.35 -4.32 -10.56
CA GLU A 212 -12.29 -2.87 -10.49
C GLU A 212 -12.41 -2.20 -11.87
N PHE A 213 -12.23 -0.88 -11.93
CA PHE A 213 -12.35 -0.10 -13.16
C PHE A 213 -11.30 -0.45 -14.22
N GLY A 214 -10.05 -0.67 -13.80
CA GLY A 214 -8.94 -0.98 -14.69
C GLY A 214 -9.04 -2.38 -15.31
N ARG A 215 -8.39 -2.55 -16.47
CA ARG A 215 -8.28 -3.87 -17.10
C ARG A 215 -7.54 -4.82 -16.18
N ASN A 216 -8.15 -5.98 -15.93
CA ASN A 216 -7.61 -7.03 -15.06
C ASN A 216 -7.29 -6.53 -13.64
N GLN A 217 -7.96 -5.46 -13.22
CA GLN A 217 -7.82 -4.88 -11.89
C GLN A 217 -8.84 -5.50 -10.96
N PHE A 218 -8.43 -5.78 -9.73
CA PHE A 218 -9.26 -6.31 -8.68
C PHE A 218 -8.94 -5.62 -7.36
N GLU A 219 -9.91 -5.62 -6.47
CA GLU A 219 -9.78 -5.11 -5.11
C GLU A 219 -10.18 -6.18 -4.11
N ILE A 220 -9.50 -6.18 -2.97
CA ILE A 220 -9.92 -6.90 -1.78
C ILE A 220 -9.96 -5.98 -0.57
N THR A 221 -11.05 -6.06 0.20
CA THR A 221 -11.25 -5.28 1.41
C THR A 221 -11.22 -6.16 2.65
N LEU A 222 -10.72 -5.61 3.75
CA LEU A 222 -10.67 -6.26 5.05
C LEU A 222 -11.48 -5.48 6.07
N ALA A 223 -12.09 -6.19 7.01
CA ALA A 223 -12.86 -5.58 8.09
C ALA A 223 -11.97 -4.64 8.93
N PRO A 224 -12.51 -3.49 9.38
CA PRO A 224 -11.76 -2.56 10.22
C PRO A 224 -11.28 -3.17 11.53
N ALA A 225 -10.06 -2.83 11.92
CA ALA A 225 -9.42 -3.27 13.15
C ALA A 225 -8.73 -2.10 13.86
N ASN A 226 -8.21 -2.34 15.06
CA ASN A 226 -7.33 -1.36 15.72
C ASN A 226 -6.11 -1.08 14.82
N ALA A 227 -5.64 0.16 14.82
CA ALA A 227 -4.64 0.68 13.87
C ALA A 227 -3.44 -0.24 13.58
N LEU A 228 -2.79 -0.81 14.62
CA LEU A 228 -1.66 -1.71 14.42
C LEU A 228 -2.07 -2.99 13.66
N VAL A 229 -3.19 -3.59 14.05
CA VAL A 229 -3.73 -4.80 13.39
C VAL A 229 -4.12 -4.50 11.95
N ALA A 230 -4.75 -3.35 11.69
CA ALA A 230 -5.12 -2.95 10.34
C ALA A 230 -3.89 -2.84 9.41
N ALA A 231 -2.81 -2.20 9.88
CA ALA A 231 -1.58 -2.09 9.11
C ALA A 231 -0.81 -3.42 8.99
N ASP A 232 -0.82 -4.26 10.03
CA ASP A 232 -0.26 -5.63 9.98
C ASP A 232 -1.02 -6.48 8.93
N ARG A 233 -2.35 -6.40 8.90
CA ARG A 233 -3.21 -7.07 7.90
C ARG A 233 -2.89 -6.61 6.48
N ALA A 234 -2.65 -5.31 6.27
CA ALA A 234 -2.24 -4.77 4.97
C ALA A 234 -0.90 -5.32 4.46
N VAL A 235 0.06 -5.59 5.37
CA VAL A 235 1.33 -6.25 5.00
C VAL A 235 1.06 -7.69 4.56
N TYR A 236 0.31 -8.45 5.36
CA TYR A 236 0.00 -9.84 5.06
C TYR A 236 -0.83 -10.01 3.79
N LEU A 237 -1.82 -9.15 3.58
CA LEU A 237 -2.68 -9.19 2.41
C LEU A 237 -1.86 -9.23 1.11
N ARG A 238 -0.90 -8.33 0.97
CA ARG A 238 -0.05 -8.23 -0.23
C ARG A 238 0.71 -9.54 -0.50
N GLU A 239 1.30 -10.13 0.54
CA GLU A 239 2.08 -11.36 0.41
C GLU A 239 1.19 -12.59 0.15
N ILE A 240 0.04 -12.67 0.81
CA ILE A 240 -0.93 -13.75 0.60
C ILE A 240 -1.50 -13.68 -0.82
N THR A 241 -1.87 -12.49 -1.31
CA THR A 241 -2.35 -12.31 -2.69
C THR A 241 -1.31 -12.75 -3.72
N ARG A 242 -0.04 -12.32 -3.58
CA ARG A 242 1.03 -12.75 -4.49
C ARG A 242 1.23 -14.26 -4.47
N HIS A 243 1.21 -14.87 -3.28
CA HIS A 243 1.38 -16.31 -3.15
C HIS A 243 0.22 -17.08 -3.77
N VAL A 244 -1.02 -16.71 -3.48
CA VAL A 244 -2.21 -17.38 -4.03
C VAL A 244 -2.21 -17.27 -5.55
N ALA A 245 -1.96 -16.09 -6.11
CA ALA A 245 -1.85 -15.91 -7.56
C ALA A 245 -0.74 -16.81 -8.15
N SER A 246 0.46 -16.80 -7.55
CA SER A 246 1.57 -17.63 -8.02
C SER A 246 1.27 -19.12 -7.96
N SER A 247 0.53 -19.58 -6.94
CA SER A 247 0.11 -20.99 -6.82
C SER A 247 -0.86 -21.43 -7.94
N LEU A 248 -1.52 -20.48 -8.58
CA LEU A 248 -2.39 -20.69 -9.73
C LEU A 248 -1.67 -20.44 -11.07
N GLY A 249 -0.34 -20.25 -11.04
CA GLY A 249 0.45 -19.93 -12.22
C GLY A 249 0.20 -18.52 -12.75
N LYS A 250 -0.37 -17.62 -11.93
CA LYS A 250 -0.68 -16.24 -12.29
C LYS A 250 0.33 -15.26 -11.73
N ALA A 251 0.57 -14.17 -12.44
CA ALA A 251 1.34 -13.03 -11.96
C ALA A 251 0.42 -11.84 -11.66
N ILE A 252 0.60 -11.22 -10.49
CA ILE A 252 -0.08 -9.97 -10.12
C ILE A 252 0.92 -8.87 -9.85
N THR A 253 0.45 -7.62 -9.92
CA THR A 253 1.20 -6.45 -9.49
C THR A 253 0.36 -5.51 -8.65
N PHE A 254 1.00 -4.92 -7.64
CA PHE A 254 0.47 -3.78 -6.89
C PHE A 254 1.11 -2.45 -7.32
N SER A 255 1.79 -2.41 -8.47
CA SER A 255 2.36 -1.17 -9.02
C SER A 255 1.28 -0.09 -9.12
N PRO A 256 1.58 1.19 -8.81
CA PRO A 256 0.58 2.27 -8.86
C PRO A 256 -0.06 2.43 -10.24
N ILE A 257 0.71 2.12 -11.29
CA ILE A 257 0.29 2.15 -12.70
C ILE A 257 1.23 1.25 -13.51
N ILE A 258 0.74 0.69 -14.62
CA ILE A 258 1.51 -0.23 -15.49
C ILE A 258 1.58 0.20 -16.96
N GLU A 259 0.87 1.25 -17.34
CA GLU A 259 0.89 1.80 -18.70
C GLU A 259 0.46 3.26 -18.70
N GLU A 260 0.87 4.00 -19.73
CA GLU A 260 0.46 5.39 -19.90
C GLU A 260 -1.07 5.49 -20.06
N ASN A 261 -1.71 6.38 -19.32
CA ASN A 261 -3.17 6.58 -19.32
C ASN A 261 -4.02 5.35 -18.91
N GLY A 262 -3.40 4.29 -18.38
CA GLY A 262 -4.13 3.14 -17.82
C GLY A 262 -4.80 3.45 -16.48
N GLY A 263 -5.62 2.51 -16.01
CA GLY A 263 -6.06 2.47 -14.61
C GLY A 263 -4.86 2.36 -13.67
N GLY A 264 -5.06 2.67 -12.39
CA GLY A 264 -3.98 2.62 -11.41
C GLY A 264 -4.45 1.97 -10.11
N ASN A 265 -3.52 1.33 -9.41
CA ASN A 265 -3.79 0.68 -8.14
C ASN A 265 -3.59 1.65 -6.97
N GLY A 266 -4.70 1.98 -6.31
CA GLY A 266 -4.73 2.73 -5.07
C GLY A 266 -4.55 1.85 -3.83
N VAL A 267 -4.20 2.51 -2.73
CA VAL A 267 -4.44 2.00 -1.38
C VAL A 267 -5.22 3.06 -0.63
N HIS A 268 -6.49 2.79 -0.35
CA HIS A 268 -7.32 3.66 0.46
C HIS A 268 -7.21 3.26 1.93
N VAL A 269 -7.13 4.25 2.83
CA VAL A 269 -7.00 4.03 4.26
C VAL A 269 -8.17 4.68 4.97
N HIS A 270 -9.06 3.85 5.51
CA HIS A 270 -10.21 4.33 6.29
C HIS A 270 -9.79 4.53 7.73
N VAL A 271 -10.28 5.60 8.35
CA VAL A 271 -9.94 5.98 9.72
C VAL A 271 -11.20 6.44 10.47
N SER A 272 -11.40 5.85 11.64
CA SER A 272 -12.36 6.29 12.65
C SER A 272 -11.66 6.40 14.01
N LEU A 273 -12.21 7.24 14.88
CA LEU A 273 -11.70 7.55 16.21
C LEU A 273 -12.65 7.00 17.26
N ARG A 274 -12.09 6.46 18.34
CA ARG A 274 -12.82 6.10 19.56
C ARG A 274 -12.28 6.85 20.75
N ASP A 275 -13.16 7.13 21.72
CA ASP A 275 -12.77 7.67 23.03
C ASP A 275 -12.27 6.56 23.98
N GLU A 276 -11.94 6.94 25.23
CA GLU A 276 -11.48 6.03 26.28
C GLU A 276 -12.52 4.97 26.67
N GLU A 277 -13.80 5.21 26.38
CA GLU A 277 -14.91 4.29 26.61
C GLU A 277 -15.17 3.39 25.39
N GLU A 278 -14.28 3.38 24.40
CA GLU A 278 -14.37 2.64 23.14
C GLU A 278 -15.59 3.03 22.28
N ARG A 279 -16.16 4.22 22.49
CA ARG A 279 -17.26 4.75 21.68
C ARG A 279 -16.69 5.48 20.47
N PHE A 280 -17.28 5.26 19.30
CA PHE A 280 -16.92 6.03 18.11
C PHE A 280 -17.28 7.50 18.30
N VAL A 281 -16.33 8.39 18.02
CA VAL A 281 -16.44 9.85 18.18
C VAL A 281 -16.09 10.60 16.90
N THR A 282 -15.99 9.91 15.76
CA THR A 282 -15.78 10.56 14.45
C THR A 282 -17.02 11.30 13.97
N TYR A 283 -18.21 10.80 14.31
CA TYR A 283 -19.48 11.32 13.82
C TYR A 283 -20.20 12.19 14.85
N ASP A 284 -20.71 13.32 14.38
CA ASP A 284 -21.62 14.22 15.07
C ASP A 284 -22.67 14.75 14.08
N GLN A 285 -23.88 14.22 14.17
CA GLN A 285 -25.01 14.59 13.30
C GLN A 285 -25.36 16.09 13.32
N THR A 286 -24.92 16.84 14.34
CA THR A 286 -25.23 18.27 14.48
C THR A 286 -24.25 19.17 13.74
N ARG A 287 -23.15 18.62 13.21
CA ARG A 287 -22.08 19.35 12.55
C ARG A 287 -22.09 19.14 11.02
N PRO A 288 -21.51 20.08 10.25
CA PRO A 288 -21.41 19.94 8.79
C PRO A 288 -20.78 18.60 8.37
N GLY A 289 -21.41 17.94 7.40
CA GLY A 289 -21.02 16.61 6.91
C GLY A 289 -21.08 15.49 7.94
N GLY A 290 -21.59 15.74 9.15
CA GLY A 290 -21.55 14.77 10.24
C GLY A 290 -20.19 14.65 10.92
N LEU A 291 -19.22 15.53 10.62
CA LEU A 291 -17.86 15.42 11.18
C LEU A 291 -17.79 16.05 12.57
N SER A 292 -17.42 15.26 13.58
CA SER A 292 -17.25 15.76 14.95
C SER A 292 -16.15 16.82 15.05
N GLU A 293 -16.14 17.59 16.14
CA GLU A 293 -15.12 18.62 16.36
C GLU A 293 -13.71 18.04 16.35
N VAL A 294 -13.50 16.99 17.16
CA VAL A 294 -12.20 16.34 17.32
C VAL A 294 -11.74 15.66 16.03
N ALA A 295 -12.65 15.03 15.28
CA ALA A 295 -12.35 14.46 13.99
C ALA A 295 -12.08 15.54 12.93
N GLY A 296 -12.72 16.70 13.05
CA GLY A 296 -12.44 17.89 12.25
C GLY A 296 -11.01 18.41 12.44
N SER A 297 -10.56 18.58 13.69
CA SER A 297 -9.17 18.98 13.97
C SER A 297 -8.17 17.93 13.51
N PHE A 298 -8.50 16.64 13.69
CA PHE A 298 -7.70 15.53 13.17
C PHE A 298 -7.59 15.56 11.64
N ALA A 299 -8.72 15.73 10.93
CA ALA A 299 -8.76 15.87 9.48
C ALA A 299 -7.97 17.11 8.99
N ALA A 300 -8.08 18.24 9.69
CA ALA A 300 -7.33 19.45 9.37
C ALA A 300 -5.82 19.23 9.47
N GLY A 301 -5.35 18.47 10.46
CA GLY A 301 -3.95 18.09 10.59
C GLY A 301 -3.46 17.24 9.42
N ILE A 302 -4.22 16.21 9.03
CA ILE A 302 -3.96 15.37 7.85
C ILE A 302 -3.80 16.26 6.60
N LEU A 303 -4.77 17.13 6.34
CA LEU A 303 -4.73 18.00 5.17
C LEU A 303 -3.56 18.99 5.24
N LYS A 304 -3.28 19.59 6.39
CA LYS A 304 -2.19 20.56 6.58
C LYS A 304 -0.84 19.96 6.16
N TYR A 305 -0.55 18.74 6.62
CA TYR A 305 0.74 18.07 6.45
C TYR A 305 0.82 17.11 5.24
N ALA A 306 -0.25 16.98 4.45
CA ALA A 306 -0.34 16.02 3.36
C ALA A 306 0.83 16.09 2.37
N GLU A 307 1.17 17.29 1.89
CA GLU A 307 2.27 17.49 0.94
C GLU A 307 3.62 17.02 1.51
N GLN A 308 3.84 17.24 2.80
CA GLN A 308 5.13 17.00 3.47
C GLN A 308 5.36 15.52 3.77
N TYR A 309 4.32 14.72 4.03
CA TYR A 309 4.48 13.27 4.17
C TYR A 309 4.13 12.49 2.89
N GLN A 310 3.76 13.16 1.79
CA GLN A 310 3.32 12.50 0.56
C GLN A 310 4.37 11.52 0.01
N ALA A 311 5.66 11.83 0.13
CA ALA A 311 6.74 10.93 -0.27
C ALA A 311 6.71 9.58 0.48
N ILE A 312 6.19 9.56 1.72
CA ILE A 312 5.98 8.33 2.51
C ILE A 312 4.72 7.59 2.05
N ALA A 313 3.66 8.32 1.70
CA ALA A 313 2.36 7.75 1.34
C ALA A 313 2.30 7.26 -0.13
N ALA A 314 3.08 7.87 -1.00
CA ALA A 314 3.26 7.58 -2.42
C ALA A 314 4.77 7.52 -2.71
N SER A 315 5.35 6.33 -2.47
CA SER A 315 6.79 6.13 -2.30
C SER A 315 7.55 5.80 -3.60
N ALA A 316 6.92 5.89 -4.76
CA ALA A 316 7.56 5.62 -6.06
C ALA A 316 7.33 6.76 -7.07
N PRO A 317 8.22 6.99 -8.05
CA PRO A 317 7.99 7.93 -9.15
C PRO A 317 6.66 7.68 -9.89
N LEU A 318 6.30 6.42 -10.13
CA LEU A 318 5.03 6.04 -10.77
C LEU A 318 3.79 6.36 -9.92
N SER A 319 3.94 6.52 -8.60
CA SER A 319 2.83 6.94 -7.74
C SER A 319 2.26 8.29 -8.16
N TYR A 320 3.10 9.19 -8.66
CA TYR A 320 2.71 10.55 -9.04
C TYR A 320 2.04 10.60 -10.42
N GLU A 321 2.33 9.62 -11.28
CA GLU A 321 1.57 9.42 -12.52
C GLU A 321 0.15 8.91 -12.21
N ARG A 322 -0.02 8.07 -11.19
CA ARG A 322 -1.35 7.66 -10.68
C ARG A 322 -2.11 8.83 -10.06
N LEU A 323 -1.44 9.66 -9.25
CA LEU A 323 -2.03 10.83 -8.56
C LEU A 323 -2.32 12.03 -9.49
N ALA A 324 -2.02 11.92 -10.79
CA ALA A 324 -2.31 12.97 -11.74
C ALA A 324 -3.82 13.27 -11.81
N PRO A 325 -4.24 14.53 -12.08
CA PRO A 325 -5.64 14.91 -12.17
C PRO A 325 -6.46 14.05 -13.16
N ASN A 326 -7.77 13.93 -12.90
CA ASN A 326 -8.74 13.18 -13.72
C ASN A 326 -8.53 11.64 -13.78
N ARG A 327 -7.89 11.05 -12.78
CA ARG A 327 -7.69 9.59 -12.67
C ARG A 327 -8.51 8.93 -11.57
N TRP A 328 -9.50 9.63 -11.00
CA TRP A 328 -10.23 9.24 -9.78
C TRP A 328 -9.32 8.93 -8.57
N SER A 329 -8.06 9.36 -8.66
CA SER A 329 -7.10 9.47 -7.58
C SER A 329 -7.24 10.84 -6.91
N ALA A 330 -6.63 11.03 -5.75
CA ALA A 330 -6.66 12.30 -5.03
C ALA A 330 -6.08 13.45 -5.90
N GLY A 331 -6.96 14.25 -6.52
CA GLY A 331 -6.62 15.34 -7.44
C GLY A 331 -6.24 16.65 -6.73
N GLY A 332 -6.34 16.69 -5.39
CA GLY A 332 -5.92 17.81 -4.57
C GLY A 332 -6.04 17.53 -3.07
N VAL A 333 -5.44 18.40 -2.26
CA VAL A 333 -5.46 18.35 -0.80
C VAL A 333 -6.69 19.11 -0.29
N PHE A 334 -7.78 18.38 -0.05
CA PHE A 334 -9.01 18.92 0.54
C PHE A 334 -9.86 17.82 1.17
N LEU A 335 -10.83 18.23 2.00
CA LEU A 335 -11.86 17.36 2.56
C LEU A 335 -13.08 17.38 1.64
N GLY A 336 -13.48 16.23 1.11
CA GLY A 336 -14.64 16.12 0.24
C GLY A 336 -15.73 15.23 0.82
N GLU A 337 -16.99 15.61 0.64
CA GLU A 337 -18.13 14.72 0.91
C GLU A 337 -18.48 13.97 -0.37
N ASN A 338 -18.42 12.63 -0.35
CA ASN A 338 -18.67 11.79 -1.52
C ASN A 338 -17.82 12.11 -2.76
N ASN A 339 -16.70 12.81 -2.59
CA ASN A 339 -15.83 13.25 -3.67
C ASN A 339 -14.61 12.33 -3.80
N ARG A 340 -14.56 11.54 -4.89
CA ARG A 340 -13.47 10.62 -5.23
C ARG A 340 -12.25 11.31 -5.87
N GLU A 341 -12.11 12.62 -5.75
CA GLU A 341 -10.88 13.36 -6.05
C GLU A 341 -10.29 14.03 -4.81
N ALA A 342 -11.00 13.96 -3.68
CA ALA A 342 -10.48 14.46 -2.40
C ALA A 342 -9.36 13.55 -1.88
N LEU A 343 -8.30 14.16 -1.34
CA LEU A 343 -7.30 13.43 -0.57
C LEU A 343 -7.92 12.77 0.67
N LEU A 344 -8.83 13.47 1.34
CA LEU A 344 -9.58 12.95 2.47
C LEU A 344 -11.07 13.03 2.15
N ARG A 345 -11.74 11.87 2.14
CA ARG A 345 -13.15 11.76 1.81
C ARG A 345 -13.97 11.36 3.03
N ILE A 346 -15.09 12.05 3.24
CA ILE A 346 -16.15 11.58 4.15
C ILE A 346 -16.92 10.50 3.41
N CYS A 347 -16.89 9.28 3.95
CA CYS A 347 -17.62 8.15 3.38
C CYS A 347 -19.13 8.28 3.60
N PRO A 348 -19.97 7.83 2.65
CA PRO A 348 -21.41 7.92 2.79
C PRO A 348 -21.93 7.08 3.96
N LEU A 349 -22.97 7.58 4.60
CA LEU A 349 -23.78 6.82 5.56
C LEU A 349 -24.93 6.13 4.84
N PHE A 350 -25.30 4.94 5.31
CA PHE A 350 -26.47 4.21 4.83
C PHE A 350 -27.56 4.19 5.90
N ASP A 351 -28.62 4.95 5.68
CA ASP A 351 -29.78 5.02 6.58
C ASP A 351 -30.75 3.85 6.32
N LEU A 352 -30.32 2.65 6.72
CA LEU A 352 -31.12 1.42 6.71
C LEU A 352 -31.67 1.12 8.11
N PRO A 353 -32.80 0.41 8.25
CA PRO A 353 -33.31 0.01 9.57
C PRO A 353 -32.24 -0.71 10.40
N GLY A 354 -31.90 -0.14 11.56
CA GLY A 354 -30.84 -0.67 12.44
C GLY A 354 -29.43 -0.17 12.13
N ALA A 355 -29.27 0.75 11.17
CA ALA A 355 -27.99 1.38 10.88
C ALA A 355 -27.44 2.10 12.12
N ASN A 356 -26.12 1.96 12.30
CA ASN A 356 -25.40 2.65 13.35
C ASN A 356 -24.41 3.61 12.67
N HIS A 357 -24.86 4.85 12.43
CA HIS A 357 -24.05 5.87 11.77
C HIS A 357 -22.72 6.12 12.49
N GLN A 358 -22.69 6.07 13.82
CA GLN A 358 -21.45 6.21 14.60
C GLN A 358 -20.42 5.14 14.24
N LYS A 359 -20.84 3.90 13.99
CA LYS A 359 -19.93 2.81 13.60
C LYS A 359 -19.54 2.83 12.13
N GLN A 360 -20.42 3.30 11.25
CA GLN A 360 -20.17 3.35 9.80
C GLN A 360 -19.28 4.52 9.40
N TYR A 361 -19.41 5.66 10.10
CA TYR A 361 -18.75 6.90 9.73
C TYR A 361 -17.23 6.81 9.83
N ASN A 362 -16.55 7.15 8.75
CA ASN A 362 -15.10 7.12 8.65
C ASN A 362 -14.61 8.16 7.62
N LEU A 363 -13.34 8.50 7.76
CA LEU A 363 -12.59 9.31 6.81
C LEU A 363 -11.70 8.39 5.97
N GLU A 364 -11.75 8.53 4.65
CA GLU A 364 -10.99 7.74 3.69
C GLU A 364 -9.84 8.59 3.13
N TYR A 365 -8.60 8.21 3.45
CA TYR A 365 -7.39 8.79 2.86
C TYR A 365 -7.05 8.06 1.55
N ARG A 366 -6.91 8.80 0.44
CA ARG A 366 -6.87 8.21 -0.91
C ARG A 366 -5.56 8.41 -1.66
N ALA A 367 -4.66 9.21 -1.11
CA ALA A 367 -3.38 9.55 -1.75
C ALA A 367 -2.25 8.57 -1.38
N ALA A 368 -2.55 7.28 -1.25
CA ALA A 368 -1.57 6.22 -1.01
C ALA A 368 -1.66 5.09 -2.06
N ASP A 369 -0.58 4.33 -2.16
CA ASP A 369 -0.48 3.13 -3.00
C ASP A 369 0.44 2.08 -2.35
N ALA A 370 0.53 0.91 -2.97
CA ALA A 370 1.20 -0.24 -2.39
C ALA A 370 2.73 -0.18 -2.45
N THR A 371 3.32 0.85 -3.06
CA THR A 371 4.77 1.11 -2.97
C THR A 371 5.18 1.64 -1.59
N SER A 372 4.19 2.02 -0.78
CA SER A 372 4.35 2.57 0.55
C SER A 372 4.11 1.54 1.64
N ASN A 373 4.90 1.66 2.71
CA ASN A 373 4.82 0.78 3.87
C ASN A 373 3.56 1.10 4.70
N PRO A 374 2.63 0.15 4.95
CA PRO A 374 1.37 0.42 5.64
C PRO A 374 1.53 1.05 7.04
N TRP A 375 2.58 0.66 7.77
CA TRP A 375 2.86 1.22 9.09
C TRP A 375 3.28 2.68 9.02
N LEU A 376 4.09 3.04 8.02
CA LEU A 376 4.50 4.44 7.82
C LEU A 376 3.32 5.29 7.37
N VAL A 377 2.50 4.80 6.42
CA VAL A 377 1.32 5.52 5.92
C VAL A 377 0.37 5.85 7.08
N LEU A 378 -0.08 4.83 7.83
CA LEU A 378 -1.00 5.04 8.93
C LEU A 378 -0.36 5.84 10.08
N GLY A 379 0.93 5.64 10.34
CA GLY A 379 1.66 6.41 11.34
C GLY A 379 1.72 7.91 10.99
N CYS A 380 1.95 8.26 9.72
CA CYS A 380 1.89 9.65 9.23
C CYS A 380 0.49 10.25 9.37
N ILE A 381 -0.56 9.50 9.02
CA ILE A 381 -1.96 9.95 9.16
C ILE A 381 -2.26 10.26 10.63
N ILE A 382 -1.88 9.36 11.55
CA ILE A 382 -2.09 9.53 13.00
C ILE A 382 -1.27 10.71 13.54
N ARG A 383 0.00 10.84 13.15
CA ARG A 383 0.87 11.97 13.55
C ARG A 383 0.30 13.30 13.08
N ALA A 384 -0.05 13.39 11.80
CA ALA A 384 -0.63 14.58 11.22
C ALA A 384 -1.94 14.97 11.93
N GLY A 385 -2.82 14.00 12.16
CA GLY A 385 -4.07 14.25 12.88
C GLY A 385 -3.88 14.65 14.34
N LEU A 386 -2.90 14.07 15.03
CA LEU A 386 -2.52 14.51 16.39
C LEU A 386 -2.00 15.96 16.39
N GLU A 387 -1.17 16.35 15.43
CA GLU A 387 -0.75 17.76 15.30
C GLU A 387 -1.94 18.70 15.08
N GLY A 388 -2.92 18.29 14.27
CA GLY A 388 -4.14 19.06 14.07
C GLY A 388 -4.93 19.28 15.37
N ILE A 389 -4.98 18.28 16.24
CA ILE A 389 -5.58 18.39 17.58
C ILE A 389 -4.74 19.28 18.49
N ARG A 390 -3.41 19.09 18.54
CA ARG A 390 -2.47 19.88 19.37
C ARG A 390 -2.55 21.37 19.06
N GLU A 391 -2.66 21.71 17.78
CA GLU A 391 -2.76 23.09 17.30
C GLU A 391 -4.17 23.68 17.44
N GLY A 392 -5.19 22.87 17.75
CA GLY A 392 -6.59 23.31 17.81
C GLY A 392 -7.11 23.77 16.45
N LEU A 393 -6.72 23.08 15.37
CA LEU A 393 -7.14 23.46 14.02
C LEU A 393 -8.66 23.35 13.87
N ALA A 394 -9.25 24.35 13.22
CA ALA A 394 -10.66 24.33 12.89
C ALA A 394 -10.96 23.20 11.89
N SER A 395 -12.19 22.66 11.94
CA SER A 395 -12.65 21.67 10.96
C SER A 395 -12.50 22.23 9.54
N PRO A 396 -11.96 21.46 8.58
CA PRO A 396 -11.79 21.93 7.20
C PRO A 396 -13.14 22.26 6.56
N THR A 397 -13.13 23.19 5.61
CA THR A 397 -14.26 23.38 4.71
C THR A 397 -14.51 22.09 3.94
N ILE A 398 -15.76 21.61 3.95
CA ILE A 398 -16.17 20.43 3.20
C ILE A 398 -16.49 20.88 1.77
N VAL A 399 -15.73 20.34 0.82
CA VAL A 399 -15.89 20.62 -0.59
C VAL A 399 -16.90 19.64 -1.19
N SER A 400 -17.89 20.16 -1.90
CA SER A 400 -18.90 19.39 -2.63
C SER A 400 -18.82 19.72 -4.12
N GLY A 401 -19.10 18.73 -4.99
CA GLY A 401 -19.03 18.88 -6.45
C GLY A 401 -17.70 18.42 -7.06
N GLU A 402 -17.60 18.48 -8.39
CA GLU A 402 -16.43 18.05 -9.15
C GLU A 402 -15.32 19.11 -9.06
N SER A 403 -14.14 18.72 -8.56
CA SER A 403 -13.06 19.69 -8.33
C SER A 403 -12.41 20.15 -9.64
N SER A 404 -12.48 19.31 -10.69
CA SER A 404 -12.07 19.61 -12.06
C SER A 404 -12.76 20.84 -12.64
N ASP A 405 -14.00 21.12 -12.23
CA ASP A 405 -14.81 22.21 -12.77
C ASP A 405 -14.55 23.55 -12.08
N PHE A 406 -13.82 23.54 -10.97
CA PHE A 406 -13.54 24.75 -10.21
C PHE A 406 -12.50 25.63 -10.90
N THR A 407 -12.81 26.92 -10.98
CA THR A 407 -11.83 27.94 -11.40
C THR A 407 -10.71 28.05 -10.37
N ALA A 408 -9.61 28.69 -10.75
CA ALA A 408 -8.49 28.93 -9.83
C ALA A 408 -8.93 29.70 -8.58
N GLU A 409 -9.83 30.68 -8.75
CA GLU A 409 -10.40 31.47 -7.65
C GLU A 409 -11.26 30.62 -6.72
N GLN A 410 -12.09 29.71 -7.25
CA GLN A 410 -12.89 28.80 -6.44
C GLN A 410 -12.01 27.81 -5.67
N ARG A 411 -10.94 27.31 -6.29
CA ARG A 411 -9.97 26.43 -5.61
C ARG A 411 -9.28 27.16 -4.45
N GLU A 412 -8.92 28.42 -4.64
CA GLU A 412 -8.35 29.26 -3.58
C GLU A 412 -9.37 29.52 -2.45
N GLU A 413 -10.63 29.82 -2.79
CA GLU A 413 -11.72 30.02 -1.82
C GLU A 413 -11.98 28.78 -0.96
N TYR A 414 -11.95 27.59 -1.56
CA TYR A 414 -12.08 26.33 -0.85
C TYR A 414 -10.79 25.85 -0.16
N GLY A 415 -9.68 26.56 -0.35
CA GLY A 415 -8.37 26.16 0.19
C GLY A 415 -7.82 24.86 -0.40
N ILE A 416 -8.20 24.53 -1.64
CA ILE A 416 -7.73 23.34 -2.35
C ILE A 416 -6.29 23.58 -2.79
N ARG A 417 -5.36 22.79 -2.24
CA ARG A 417 -3.94 22.83 -2.61
C ARG A 417 -3.56 21.67 -3.52
N PRO A 418 -2.62 21.82 -4.45
CA PRO A 418 -2.13 20.71 -5.25
C PRO A 418 -1.30 19.75 -4.39
N LEU A 419 -1.32 18.46 -4.74
CA LEU A 419 -0.29 17.53 -4.28
C LEU A 419 1.00 17.75 -5.10
N PRO A 420 2.17 17.37 -4.56
CA PRO A 420 3.39 17.28 -5.36
C PRO A 420 3.13 16.42 -6.62
N VAL A 421 3.67 16.81 -7.76
CA VAL A 421 3.44 16.11 -9.04
C VAL A 421 4.58 15.16 -9.42
N THR A 422 5.64 15.12 -8.61
CA THR A 422 6.74 14.15 -8.73
C THR A 422 7.22 13.70 -7.35
N LEU A 423 7.88 12.54 -7.29
CA LEU A 423 8.53 12.07 -6.06
C LEU A 423 9.61 13.05 -5.59
N GLU A 424 10.35 13.69 -6.51
CA GLU A 424 11.38 14.68 -6.16
C GLU A 424 10.77 15.89 -5.42
N GLU A 425 9.66 16.45 -5.92
CA GLU A 425 8.94 17.53 -5.24
C GLU A 425 8.43 17.12 -3.85
N ALA A 426 7.92 15.90 -3.72
CA ALA A 426 7.46 15.37 -2.44
C ALA A 426 8.62 15.16 -1.45
N LEU A 427 9.80 14.71 -1.93
CA LEU A 427 11.00 14.60 -1.10
C LEU A 427 11.51 15.97 -0.64
N VAL A 428 11.43 16.99 -1.49
CA VAL A 428 11.75 18.38 -1.12
C VAL A 428 10.79 18.88 -0.05
N ALA A 429 9.48 18.67 -0.21
CA ALA A 429 8.48 19.04 0.79
C ALA A 429 8.70 18.34 2.14
N PHE A 430 9.04 17.05 2.11
CA PHE A 430 9.43 16.28 3.29
C PHE A 430 10.69 16.84 3.95
N GLU A 431 11.75 17.07 3.18
CA GLU A 431 13.05 17.56 3.67
C GLU A 431 12.96 18.96 4.29
N GLN A 432 12.10 19.83 3.76
CA GLN A 432 11.90 21.19 4.25
C GLN A 432 10.99 21.26 5.49
N SER A 433 10.21 20.23 5.76
CA SER A 433 9.29 20.20 6.90
C SER A 433 10.00 19.81 8.19
N GLU A 434 10.29 20.78 9.07
CA GLU A 434 10.82 20.50 10.40
C GLU A 434 9.86 19.63 11.23
N THR A 435 8.56 19.93 11.19
CA THR A 435 7.53 19.18 11.92
C THR A 435 7.48 17.72 11.47
N VAL A 436 7.31 17.46 10.17
CA VAL A 436 7.14 16.07 9.68
C VAL A 436 8.43 15.27 9.84
N ARG A 437 9.61 15.86 9.61
CA ARG A 437 10.88 15.17 9.87
C ARG A 437 11.07 14.81 11.34
N SER A 438 10.59 15.66 12.26
CA SER A 438 10.72 15.40 13.70
C SER A 438 9.95 14.16 14.17
N TRP A 439 9.01 13.65 13.38
CA TRP A 439 8.30 12.41 13.67
C TRP A 439 9.19 11.16 13.54
N PHE A 440 10.29 11.28 12.80
CA PHE A 440 11.20 10.18 12.47
C PHE A 440 12.57 10.37 13.10
N ALA A 441 13.29 9.26 13.28
CA ALA A 441 14.70 9.32 13.66
C ALA A 441 15.55 9.93 12.54
N LYS A 442 16.64 10.62 12.89
CA LYS A 442 17.54 11.25 11.92
C LYS A 442 18.04 10.25 10.87
N ASP A 443 18.52 9.09 11.31
CA ASP A 443 19.06 8.07 10.39
C ASP A 443 17.97 7.44 9.51
N PHE A 444 16.71 7.45 9.96
CA PHE A 444 15.57 7.08 9.11
C PHE A 444 15.39 8.12 7.99
N VAL A 445 15.33 9.41 8.33
CA VAL A 445 15.15 10.50 7.36
C VAL A 445 16.27 10.48 6.32
N ASP A 446 17.53 10.41 6.77
CA ASP A 446 18.69 10.38 5.88
C ASP A 446 18.64 9.17 4.94
N THR A 447 18.35 7.98 5.48
CA THR A 447 18.26 6.74 4.67
C THR A 447 17.10 6.80 3.68
N PHE A 448 15.93 7.27 4.11
CA PHE A 448 14.75 7.36 3.24
C PHE A 448 15.02 8.29 2.04
N LEU A 449 15.57 9.48 2.28
CA LEU A 449 15.92 10.43 1.23
C LEU A 449 16.95 9.84 0.26
N LEU A 450 17.99 9.16 0.77
CA LEU A 450 19.01 8.51 -0.06
C LEU A 450 18.42 7.39 -0.93
N VAL A 451 17.58 6.52 -0.35
CA VAL A 451 16.93 5.43 -1.06
C VAL A 451 16.05 5.95 -2.18
N LYS A 452 15.18 6.93 -1.89
CA LYS A 452 14.24 7.45 -2.89
C LYS A 452 14.91 8.24 -4.00
N ARG A 453 15.97 9.01 -3.70
CA ARG A 453 16.79 9.68 -4.73
C ARG A 453 17.52 8.67 -5.64
N ALA A 454 17.99 7.56 -5.09
CA ALA A 454 18.61 6.50 -5.89
C ALA A 454 17.59 5.80 -6.81
N GLU A 455 16.38 5.54 -6.31
CA GLU A 455 15.27 4.99 -7.10
C GLU A 455 14.89 5.92 -8.26
N ILE A 456 14.76 7.23 -8.01
CA ILE A 456 14.51 8.25 -9.05
C ILE A 456 15.60 8.19 -10.12
N ALA A 457 16.87 8.33 -9.73
CA ALA A 457 17.99 8.34 -10.67
C ALA A 457 18.07 7.07 -11.52
N ARG A 458 17.70 5.91 -10.95
CA ARG A 458 17.68 4.63 -11.66
C ARG A 458 16.61 4.58 -12.74
N VAL A 459 15.41 5.10 -12.48
CA VAL A 459 14.27 5.01 -13.42
C VAL A 459 14.17 6.18 -14.38
N GLU A 460 14.86 7.30 -14.11
CA GLU A 460 15.07 8.38 -15.07
C GLU A 460 15.92 7.94 -16.28
N ALA A 461 16.80 6.95 -16.09
CA ALA A 461 17.62 6.38 -17.16
C ALA A 461 16.87 5.37 -18.05
N MET A 462 15.62 5.02 -17.71
CA MET A 462 14.80 4.04 -18.41
C MET A 462 13.86 4.70 -19.43
N THR A 463 13.44 3.96 -20.45
CA THR A 463 12.29 4.38 -21.26
C THR A 463 11.00 4.28 -20.42
N PRO A 464 9.90 4.97 -20.80
CA PRO A 464 8.62 4.86 -20.10
C PRO A 464 8.14 3.42 -19.93
N GLU A 465 8.22 2.59 -20.98
CA GLU A 465 7.79 1.19 -20.96
C GLU A 465 8.63 0.37 -19.98
N ALA A 466 9.96 0.54 -20.02
CA ALA A 466 10.87 -0.15 -19.11
C ALA A 466 10.66 0.26 -17.64
N ARG A 467 10.22 1.50 -17.39
CA ARG A 467 9.85 1.96 -16.05
C ARG A 467 8.60 1.24 -15.55
N TYR A 468 7.54 1.19 -16.36
CA TYR A 468 6.32 0.47 -15.99
C TYR A 468 6.63 -1.02 -15.71
N ASP A 469 7.36 -1.69 -16.60
CA ASP A 469 7.76 -3.09 -16.42
C ASP A 469 8.58 -3.29 -15.13
N ALA A 470 9.51 -2.38 -14.84
CA ALA A 470 10.34 -2.46 -13.64
C ALA A 470 9.51 -2.39 -12.35
N TYR A 471 8.53 -1.50 -12.25
CA TYR A 471 7.65 -1.43 -11.08
C TYR A 471 6.62 -2.55 -11.05
N ALA A 472 6.06 -2.93 -12.20
CA ALA A 472 5.09 -4.02 -12.34
C ALA A 472 5.66 -5.36 -11.87
N THR A 473 6.92 -5.64 -12.21
CA THR A 473 7.62 -6.86 -11.76
C THR A 473 8.10 -6.76 -10.31
N THR A 474 8.24 -5.55 -9.78
CA THR A 474 8.74 -5.34 -8.42
C THR A 474 7.63 -5.46 -7.39
N TYR A 475 6.47 -4.83 -7.59
CA TYR A 475 5.38 -4.70 -6.61
C TYR A 475 4.20 -5.58 -6.96
#